data_AF-A0A3N2DDI1-F1
#
_entry.id   AF-A0A3N2DDI1-F1
#
_cell.length_a   1.000
_cell.length_b   1.000
_cell.length_c   1.000
_cell.angle_alpha   90.00
_cell.angle_beta   90.00
_cell.angle_gamma   90.00
#
_symmetry.space_group_name_H-M   'P 1'
#
loop_
_entity.id
_entity.type
_entity.pdbx_description
1 polymer ?
#
loop_
_entity_poly.entity_id
_entity_poly.type
_entity_poly.pdbx_seq_one_letter_code
_entity_poly.pdbx_strand_id
1 'polypeptide(L)'
;MPYVTAPPWARRVSYGVLVGVYTMALVMGAGAVLLTPTTISARMPPWLTDAWGVLAVAGALGCLYGAATRRYRWEWVWLIALIGATVVYAITVWDIVGDAPTRLAQAGAISTMALSLTLRYVQLWSIRSREVAAHKVRTGARG
;
A
#
# COMPACT_ATOMS: atom_id res chain seq x y z
N MET A 1 0.13 14.41 14.99
CA MET A 1 -0.02 14.59 13.54
C MET A 1 -0.68 15.94 13.30
N PRO A 2 0.08 16.97 12.92
CA PRO A 2 -0.47 18.31 12.67
C PRO A 2 -1.34 18.42 11.41
N TYR A 3 -1.33 17.41 10.51
CA TYR A 3 -1.69 17.64 9.10
C TYR A 3 -3.09 17.23 8.67
N VAL A 4 -3.84 16.54 9.53
CA VAL A 4 -5.27 16.31 9.30
C VAL A 4 -5.98 17.32 10.17
N THR A 5 -6.56 18.36 9.56
CA THR A 5 -7.46 19.34 10.20
C THR A 5 -8.80 18.71 10.60
N ALA A 6 -8.84 17.37 10.73
CA ALA A 6 -10.00 16.63 11.15
C ALA A 6 -10.03 16.52 12.68
N PRO A 7 -11.22 16.39 13.26
CA PRO A 7 -11.38 16.18 14.69
C PRO A 7 -10.60 14.94 15.18
N PRO A 8 -10.23 14.90 16.47
CA PRO A 8 -9.32 13.89 17.02
C PRO A 8 -9.84 12.45 16.86
N TRP A 9 -11.16 12.24 16.87
CA TRP A 9 -11.76 10.93 16.63
C TRP A 9 -11.53 10.44 15.20
N ALA A 10 -11.75 11.29 14.19
CA ALA A 10 -11.56 10.95 12.78
C ALA A 10 -10.08 10.63 12.47
N ARG A 11 -9.17 11.28 13.18
CA ARG A 11 -7.73 10.98 13.14
C ARG A 11 -7.41 9.59 13.69
N ARG A 12 -8.03 9.17 14.79
CA ARG A 12 -7.83 7.81 15.35
C ARG A 12 -8.40 6.75 14.42
N VAL A 13 -9.60 6.97 13.90
CA VAL A 13 -10.27 6.03 12.97
C VAL A 13 -9.45 5.86 11.69
N SER A 14 -9.06 6.97 11.04
CA SER A 14 -8.22 6.90 9.83
C SER A 14 -6.89 6.19 10.07
N TYR A 15 -6.27 6.38 11.24
CA TYR A 15 -5.06 5.63 11.60
C TYR A 15 -5.32 4.15 11.80
N GLY A 16 -6.39 3.79 12.51
CA GLY A 16 -6.77 2.40 12.73
C GLY A 16 -7.04 1.67 11.42
N VAL A 17 -7.80 2.30 10.53
CA VAL A 17 -8.08 1.77 9.18
C VAL A 17 -6.78 1.58 8.40
N LEU A 18 -5.88 2.56 8.43
CA LEU A 18 -4.63 2.50 7.69
C LEU A 18 -3.67 1.42 8.19
N VAL A 19 -3.52 1.29 9.51
CA VAL A 19 -2.76 0.19 10.12
C VAL A 19 -3.41 -1.15 9.76
N GLY A 20 -4.73 -1.23 9.78
CA GLY A 20 -5.47 -2.40 9.31
C GLY A 20 -5.15 -2.77 7.87
N VAL A 21 -5.21 -1.79 6.95
CA VAL A 21 -4.88 -1.99 5.52
C VAL A 21 -3.46 -2.51 5.35
N TYR A 22 -2.46 -1.91 6.02
CA TYR A 22 -1.08 -2.38 5.89
C TYR A 22 -0.85 -3.76 6.53
N THR A 23 -1.53 -4.06 7.64
CA THR A 23 -1.47 -5.38 8.26
C THR A 23 -2.08 -6.44 7.34
N MET A 24 -3.21 -6.15 6.68
CA MET A 24 -3.81 -7.05 5.70
C MET A 24 -2.92 -7.24 4.48
N ALA A 25 -2.28 -6.18 4.00
CA ALA A 25 -1.30 -6.27 2.92
C ALA A 25 -0.06 -7.09 3.32
N LEU A 26 0.39 -6.98 4.57
CA LEU A 26 1.46 -7.81 5.13
C LEU A 26 1.07 -9.29 5.17
N VAL A 27 -0.14 -9.60 5.65
CA VAL A 27 -0.66 -10.98 5.67
C VAL A 27 -0.77 -11.53 4.24
N MET A 28 -1.25 -10.73 3.30
CA MET A 28 -1.32 -11.10 1.89
C MET A 28 0.07 -11.42 1.31
N GLY A 29 1.05 -10.54 1.52
CA GLY A 29 2.43 -10.76 1.06
C GLY A 29 3.10 -11.96 1.73
N ALA A 30 2.89 -12.14 3.03
CA ALA A 30 3.42 -13.29 3.77
C ALA A 30 2.76 -14.60 3.29
N GLY A 31 1.46 -14.59 3.02
CA GLY A 31 0.75 -15.73 2.43
C GLY A 31 1.28 -16.06 1.04
N ALA A 32 1.63 -15.06 0.23
CA ALA A 32 2.22 -15.28 -1.08
C ALA A 32 3.57 -16.01 -1.03
N VAL A 33 4.43 -15.67 -0.04
CA VAL A 33 5.76 -16.26 0.12
C VAL A 33 5.72 -17.61 0.86
N LEU A 34 4.96 -17.69 1.95
CA LEU A 34 4.98 -18.85 2.85
C LEU A 34 3.97 -19.93 2.47
N LEU A 35 2.88 -19.55 1.80
CA LEU A 35 1.73 -20.38 1.51
C LEU A 35 1.30 -20.24 0.04
N THR A 36 2.27 -20.21 -0.87
CA THR A 36 1.99 -20.06 -2.30
C THR A 36 1.01 -21.15 -2.77
N PRO A 37 -0.17 -20.79 -3.30
CA PRO A 37 -1.12 -21.77 -3.83
C PRO A 37 -0.50 -22.59 -4.95
N THR A 38 -0.78 -23.91 -4.97
CA THR A 38 -0.28 -24.82 -6.00
C THR A 38 -0.68 -24.38 -7.41
N THR A 39 -1.86 -23.78 -7.55
CA THR A 39 -2.38 -23.20 -8.79
C THR A 39 -1.51 -22.06 -9.35
N ILE A 40 -0.92 -21.25 -8.48
CA ILE A 40 0.01 -20.17 -8.85
C ILE A 40 1.38 -20.77 -9.18
N SER A 41 1.88 -21.69 -8.34
CA SER A 41 3.19 -22.34 -8.55
C SER A 41 3.29 -23.13 -9.85
N ALA A 42 2.16 -23.59 -10.39
CA ALA A 42 2.11 -24.32 -11.67
C ALA A 42 2.20 -23.41 -12.91
N ARG A 43 1.91 -22.11 -12.77
CA ARG A 43 1.86 -21.15 -13.89
C ARG A 43 2.90 -20.05 -13.80
N MET A 44 3.41 -19.76 -12.61
CA MET A 44 4.43 -18.74 -12.39
C MET A 44 5.74 -19.35 -11.90
N PRO A 45 6.89 -18.83 -12.40
CA PRO A 45 8.17 -19.16 -11.81
C PRO A 45 8.19 -18.81 -10.32
N PRO A 46 8.69 -19.69 -9.43
CA PRO A 46 8.72 -19.44 -7.98
C PRO A 46 9.40 -18.12 -7.61
N TRP A 47 10.51 -17.80 -8.29
CA TRP A 47 11.27 -16.57 -8.04
C TRP A 47 10.45 -15.30 -8.27
N LEU A 48 9.50 -15.30 -9.23
CA LEU A 48 8.65 -14.16 -9.50
C LEU A 48 7.64 -13.98 -8.36
N THR A 49 7.07 -15.09 -7.89
CA THR A 49 6.13 -15.10 -6.77
C THR A 49 6.79 -14.63 -5.47
N ASP A 50 7.99 -15.12 -5.20
CA ASP A 50 8.78 -14.70 -4.05
C ASP A 50 9.16 -13.21 -4.15
N ALA A 51 9.56 -12.74 -5.34
CA ALA A 51 9.96 -11.35 -5.52
C ALA A 51 8.83 -10.37 -5.21
N TRP A 52 7.62 -10.58 -5.74
CA TRP A 52 6.50 -9.67 -5.44
C TRP A 52 5.97 -9.87 -4.01
N GLY A 53 5.98 -11.09 -3.49
CA GLY A 53 5.58 -11.39 -2.12
C GLY A 53 6.50 -10.71 -1.09
N VAL A 54 7.82 -10.83 -1.26
CA VAL A 54 8.82 -10.14 -0.43
C VAL A 54 8.68 -8.63 -0.56
N LEU A 55 8.42 -8.11 -1.76
CA LEU A 55 8.21 -6.69 -1.97
C LEU A 55 6.93 -6.17 -1.29
N ALA A 56 5.86 -6.98 -1.28
CA ALA A 56 4.64 -6.69 -0.53
C ALA A 56 4.91 -6.68 0.99
N VAL A 57 5.63 -7.67 1.51
CA VAL A 57 6.01 -7.76 2.93
C VAL A 57 6.86 -6.56 3.34
N ALA A 58 7.94 -6.28 2.61
CA ALA A 58 8.84 -5.16 2.89
C ALA A 58 8.12 -3.81 2.76
N GLY A 59 7.29 -3.65 1.72
CA GLY A 59 6.45 -2.48 1.52
C GLY A 59 5.48 -2.26 2.68
N ALA A 60 4.75 -3.30 3.10
CA ALA A 60 3.81 -3.23 4.21
C ALA A 60 4.51 -2.91 5.54
N LEU A 61 5.65 -3.56 5.84
CA LEU A 61 6.44 -3.27 7.04
C LEU A 61 6.99 -1.85 7.04
N GLY A 62 7.52 -1.39 5.91
CA GLY A 62 8.02 -0.04 5.75
C GLY A 62 6.94 1.02 5.89
N CYS A 63 5.74 0.75 5.35
CA CYS A 63 4.55 1.58 5.53
C CYS A 63 4.08 1.61 6.99
N LEU A 64 4.01 0.46 7.66
CA LEU A 64 3.68 0.35 9.08
C LEU A 64 4.68 1.12 9.95
N TYR A 65 5.97 0.95 9.70
CA TYR A 65 7.02 1.67 10.41
C TYR A 65 6.94 3.18 10.15
N GLY A 66 6.75 3.60 8.90
CA GLY A 66 6.55 5.01 8.53
C GLY A 66 5.34 5.62 9.23
N ALA A 67 4.23 4.90 9.28
CA ALA A 67 3.03 5.30 10.00
C ALA A 67 3.26 5.33 11.52
N ALA A 68 3.89 4.32 12.12
CA ALA A 68 4.14 4.26 13.56
C ALA A 68 5.08 5.39 14.03
N THR A 69 6.15 5.63 13.29
CA THR A 69 7.13 6.70 13.57
C THR A 69 6.70 8.08 13.08
N ARG A 70 5.52 8.19 12.43
CA ARG A 70 4.97 9.42 11.85
C ARG A 70 5.90 10.08 10.84
N ARG A 71 6.71 9.29 10.14
CA ARG A 71 7.65 9.76 9.11
C ARG A 71 7.04 9.56 7.73
N TYR A 72 6.27 10.55 7.27
CA TYR A 72 5.52 10.46 6.01
C TYR A 72 6.41 10.17 4.78
N ARG A 73 7.66 10.66 4.77
CA ARG A 73 8.61 10.42 3.66
C ARG A 73 8.98 8.95 3.53
N TRP A 74 9.18 8.28 4.66
CA TRP A 74 9.45 6.84 4.71
C TRP A 74 8.22 6.07 4.24
N GLU A 75 7.06 6.40 4.80
CA GLU A 75 5.80 5.79 4.42
C GLU A 75 5.53 5.91 2.93
N TRP A 76 5.82 7.06 2.32
CA TRP A 76 5.64 7.30 0.89
C TRP A 76 6.49 6.37 0.02
N VAL A 77 7.80 6.25 0.28
CA VAL A 77 8.69 5.41 -0.52
C VAL A 77 8.22 3.96 -0.51
N TRP A 78 7.90 3.45 0.69
CA TRP A 78 7.41 2.08 0.84
C TRP A 78 6.01 1.88 0.28
N LEU A 79 5.18 2.93 0.27
CA LEU A 79 3.84 2.87 -0.34
C LEU A 79 3.92 2.67 -1.85
N ILE A 80 4.90 3.30 -2.53
CA ILE A 80 5.12 3.07 -3.96
C ILE A 80 5.50 1.61 -4.22
N ALA A 81 6.40 1.05 -3.41
CA ALA A 81 6.74 -0.37 -3.51
C ALA A 81 5.49 -1.25 -3.30
N LEU A 82 4.71 -0.99 -2.25
CA LEU A 82 3.51 -1.76 -1.94
C LEU A 82 2.44 -1.68 -3.04
N ILE A 83 2.26 -0.50 -3.66
CA ILE A 83 1.40 -0.34 -4.85
C ILE A 83 1.93 -1.18 -6.00
N GLY A 84 3.24 -1.16 -6.25
CA GLY A 84 3.87 -2.00 -7.29
C GLY A 84 3.59 -3.49 -7.09
N ALA A 85 3.78 -4.02 -5.87
CA ALA A 85 3.44 -5.41 -5.56
C ALA A 85 1.95 -5.70 -5.77
N THR A 86 1.06 -4.77 -5.39
CA THR A 86 -0.38 -4.93 -5.57
C THR A 86 -0.76 -5.00 -7.05
N VAL A 87 -0.10 -4.22 -7.91
CA VAL A 87 -0.31 -4.25 -9.37
C VAL A 87 0.16 -5.57 -9.96
N VAL A 88 1.35 -6.07 -9.56
CA VAL A 88 1.83 -7.37 -10.01
C VAL A 88 0.82 -8.46 -9.61
N TYR A 89 0.35 -8.45 -8.37
CA TYR A 89 -0.65 -9.40 -7.90
C TYR A 89 -1.97 -9.30 -8.68
N ALA A 90 -2.44 -8.08 -9.01
CA ALA A 90 -3.62 -7.89 -9.85
C ALA A 90 -3.49 -8.58 -11.21
N ILE A 91 -2.34 -8.43 -11.86
CA ILE A 91 -2.05 -9.09 -13.15
C ILE A 91 -2.07 -10.60 -12.99
N THR A 92 -1.48 -11.13 -11.91
CA THR A 92 -1.45 -12.58 -11.65
C THR A 92 -2.84 -13.17 -11.49
N VAL A 93 -3.77 -12.46 -10.83
CA VAL A 93 -5.14 -12.92 -10.64
C VAL A 93 -5.91 -13.01 -11.96
N TRP A 94 -5.71 -12.05 -12.86
CA TRP A 94 -6.36 -12.06 -14.17
C TRP A 94 -5.87 -13.20 -15.07
N ASP A 95 -4.59 -13.55 -14.98
CA ASP A 95 -3.96 -14.57 -15.83
C ASP A 95 -4.16 -16.01 -15.30
N ILE A 96 -4.11 -16.19 -13.98
CA ILE A 96 -4.03 -17.53 -13.36
C ILE A 96 -5.41 -18.06 -12.96
N VAL A 97 -6.32 -17.20 -12.50
CA VAL A 97 -7.62 -17.64 -11.96
C VAL A 97 -8.59 -17.93 -13.10
N GLY A 98 -8.84 -19.22 -13.32
CA GLY A 98 -9.64 -19.70 -14.44
C GLY A 98 -11.15 -19.55 -14.26
N ASP A 99 -11.66 -19.66 -13.02
CA ASP A 99 -13.09 -19.59 -12.76
C ASP A 99 -13.56 -18.14 -12.55
N ALA A 100 -14.65 -17.78 -13.21
CA ALA A 100 -15.16 -16.41 -13.20
C ALA A 100 -15.54 -15.88 -11.80
N PRO A 101 -16.20 -16.67 -10.91
CA PRO A 101 -16.57 -16.19 -9.58
C PRO A 101 -15.36 -15.88 -8.68
N THR A 102 -14.37 -16.77 -8.60
CA THR A 102 -13.18 -16.53 -7.77
C THR A 102 -12.36 -15.37 -8.33
N ARG A 103 -12.23 -15.28 -9.65
CA ARG A 103 -11.51 -14.18 -10.31
C ARG A 103 -12.16 -12.83 -9.98
N LEU A 104 -13.50 -12.75 -10.03
CA LEU A 104 -14.22 -11.52 -9.70
C LEU A 104 -14.05 -11.13 -8.24
N ALA A 105 -14.13 -12.09 -7.31
CA ALA A 105 -13.95 -11.85 -5.88
C ALA A 105 -12.53 -11.35 -5.57
N GLN A 106 -11.50 -11.98 -6.14
CA GLN A 106 -10.11 -11.58 -5.95
C GLN A 106 -9.81 -10.23 -6.62
N ALA A 107 -10.30 -9.99 -7.84
CA ALA A 107 -10.15 -8.71 -8.53
C ALA A 107 -10.82 -7.57 -7.75
N GLY A 108 -12.00 -7.81 -7.15
CA GLY A 108 -12.66 -6.87 -6.26
C GLY A 108 -11.81 -6.53 -5.04
N ALA A 109 -11.31 -7.54 -4.32
CA ALA A 109 -10.45 -7.33 -3.15
C ALA A 109 -9.17 -6.54 -3.48
N ILE A 110 -8.50 -6.88 -4.59
CA ILE A 110 -7.28 -6.20 -5.03
C ILE A 110 -7.59 -4.77 -5.46
N SER A 111 -8.72 -4.53 -6.14
CA SER A 111 -9.14 -3.18 -6.53
C SER A 111 -9.41 -2.30 -5.31
N THR A 112 -10.07 -2.84 -4.27
CA THR A 112 -10.28 -2.14 -3.01
C THR A 112 -8.96 -1.81 -2.31
N MET A 113 -8.01 -2.75 -2.29
CA MET A 113 -6.66 -2.51 -1.76
C MET A 113 -5.95 -1.40 -2.56
N ALA A 114 -5.93 -1.50 -3.89
CA ALA A 114 -5.29 -0.51 -4.77
C ALA A 114 -5.89 0.90 -4.57
N LEU A 115 -7.22 1.01 -4.47
CA LEU A 115 -7.88 2.27 -4.16
C LEU A 115 -7.48 2.82 -2.79
N SER A 116 -7.41 1.97 -1.77
CA SER A 116 -7.01 2.36 -0.41
C SER A 116 -5.57 2.89 -0.36
N LEU A 117 -4.65 2.22 -1.05
CA LEU A 117 -3.25 2.67 -1.18
C LEU A 117 -3.12 3.95 -1.99
N THR A 118 -3.90 4.10 -3.07
CA THR A 118 -3.93 5.31 -3.90
C THR A 118 -4.47 6.51 -3.12
N LEU A 119 -5.56 6.33 -2.37
CA LEU A 119 -6.09 7.38 -1.50
C LEU A 119 -5.04 7.81 -0.47
N ARG A 120 -4.29 6.86 0.10
CA ARG A 120 -3.20 7.20 1.01
C ARG A 120 -2.06 7.93 0.30
N TYR A 121 -1.71 7.55 -0.91
CA TYR A 121 -0.70 8.24 -1.71
C TYR A 121 -1.08 9.71 -1.94
N VAL A 122 -2.34 9.98 -2.31
CA VAL A 122 -2.87 11.33 -2.49
C VAL A 122 -2.84 12.12 -1.17
N GLN A 123 -3.16 11.49 -0.04
CA GLN A 123 -3.05 12.14 1.27
C GLN A 123 -1.60 12.54 1.59
N LEU A 124 -0.63 11.65 1.38
CA LEU A 124 0.78 11.95 1.59
C LEU A 124 1.27 13.05 0.64
N TRP A 125 0.80 13.04 -0.62
CA TRP A 125 1.06 14.09 -1.60
C TRP A 125 0.58 15.46 -1.13
N SER A 126 -0.65 15.53 -0.61
CA SER A 126 -1.21 16.75 -0.03
C SER A 126 -0.36 17.28 1.13
N ILE A 127 0.10 16.39 2.02
CA ILE A 127 0.98 16.76 3.14
C ILE A 127 2.28 17.37 2.64
N ARG A 128 2.98 16.71 1.71
CA ARG A 128 4.22 17.23 1.12
C ARG A 128 4.00 18.58 0.45
N SER A 129 2.92 18.74 -0.31
CA SER A 129 2.60 20.00 -1.00
C SER A 129 2.44 21.16 -0.01
N ARG A 130 1.78 20.92 1.13
CA ARG A 130 1.64 21.90 2.21
C ARG A 130 2.97 22.24 2.88
N GLU A 131 3.83 21.25 3.12
CA GLU A 131 5.16 21.50 3.70
C GLU A 131 6.05 22.33 2.76
N VAL A 132 6.02 22.04 1.45
CA VAL A 132 6.75 22.83 0.45
C VAL A 132 6.23 24.26 0.40
N ALA A 133 4.91 24.47 0.41
CA ALA A 133 4.31 25.80 0.44
C ALA A 133 4.71 26.58 1.71
N ALA A 134 4.64 25.95 2.89
CA ALA A 134 5.06 26.58 4.15
C ALA A 134 6.55 26.93 4.16
N HIS A 135 7.40 26.11 3.54
CA HIS A 135 8.83 26.41 3.41
C HIS A 135 9.07 27.64 2.53
N LYS A 136 8.40 27.74 1.36
CA LYS A 136 8.48 28.91 0.47
C LYS A 136 8.07 30.22 1.17
N VAL A 137 7.00 30.19 1.97
CA VAL A 137 6.55 31.35 2.75
C VAL A 137 7.61 31.77 3.76
N ARG A 138 8.25 30.81 4.46
CA ARG A 138 9.30 31.09 5.45
C ARG A 138 10.59 31.64 4.83
N THR A 139 10.96 31.19 3.64
CA THR A 139 12.21 31.60 2.99
C THR A 139 12.05 32.87 2.15
N GLY A 140 10.84 33.42 2.02
CA GLY A 140 10.59 34.60 1.18
C GLY A 140 10.86 34.36 -0.31
N ALA A 141 11.03 33.11 -0.73
CA ALA A 141 11.29 32.74 -2.11
C ALA A 141 10.01 32.98 -2.92
N ARG A 142 9.88 34.16 -3.51
CA ARG A 142 8.90 34.43 -4.56
C ARG A 142 9.30 33.60 -5.77
N GLY A 143 8.44 32.65 -6.12
CA GLY A 143 8.55 31.88 -7.36
C GLY A 143 8.25 32.73 -8.57
#